data_AF-A0A1I3CBK3-F1
#
_entry.id   AF-A0A1I3CBK3-F1
#
_cell.length_a   1.000
_cell.length_b   1.000
_cell.length_c   1.000
_cell.angle_alpha   90.00
_cell.angle_beta   90.00
_cell.angle_gamma   90.00
#
_symmetry.space_group_name_H-M   'P 1'
#
loop_
_entity.id
_entity.type
_entity.pdbx_description
1 polymer ?
#
loop_
_entity_poly.entity_id
_entity_poly.type
_entity_poly.pdbx_seq_one_letter_code
_entity_poly.pdbx_strand_id
1 'polypeptide(L)'
;MLKLRNNNRILALVAIAATVLVMLFSTVFIAEHAVHHCDDEAHCPICLVLEQCESNIKSIGAGLVVAAVVYVIAFAMKDIEGFIQSQPVQASLVSQKVRIDS
;
A
#
# COMPACT_ATOMS: atom_id res chain seq x y z
N MET A 1 7.45 -10.70 -6.86
CA MET A 1 8.65 -9.95 -7.28
C MET A 1 8.39 -9.36 -8.67
N LEU A 2 7.84 -8.15 -8.76
CA LEU A 2 7.51 -7.49 -10.04
C LEU A 2 8.78 -6.96 -10.70
N LYS A 3 9.29 -7.72 -11.67
CA LYS A 3 10.47 -7.39 -12.47
C LYS A 3 10.03 -6.52 -13.66
N LEU A 4 10.07 -5.19 -13.49
CA LEU A 4 9.76 -4.19 -14.54
C LEU A 4 10.88 -3.16 -14.69
N ARG A 5 12.14 -3.60 -14.77
CA ARG A 5 13.32 -2.72 -14.56
C ARG A 5 13.49 -1.53 -15.53
N ASN A 6 12.91 -1.55 -16.74
CA ASN A 6 13.05 -0.44 -17.71
C ASN A 6 11.78 0.41 -17.87
N ASN A 7 10.58 -0.20 -17.97
CA ASN A 7 9.31 0.53 -18.00
C ASN A 7 9.01 1.26 -16.68
N ASN A 8 9.55 0.78 -15.55
CA ASN A 8 9.37 1.44 -14.26
C ASN A 8 9.94 2.85 -14.22
N ARG A 9 11.01 3.16 -14.98
CA ARG A 9 11.59 4.51 -15.00
C ARG A 9 10.68 5.49 -15.72
N ILE A 10 10.15 5.09 -16.87
CA ILE A 10 9.21 5.92 -17.64
C ILE A 10 7.91 6.06 -16.84
N LEU A 11 7.39 4.98 -16.26
CA LEU A 11 6.20 5.03 -15.42
C LEU A 11 6.40 5.91 -14.18
N ALA A 12 7.56 5.83 -13.53
CA ALA A 12 7.89 6.69 -12.40
C ALA A 12 8.00 8.16 -12.82
N LEU A 13 8.64 8.46 -13.95
CA LEU A 13 8.72 9.82 -14.48
C LEU A 13 7.34 10.37 -14.85
N VAL A 14 6.48 9.56 -15.47
CA VAL A 14 5.10 9.93 -15.80
C VAL A 14 4.29 10.17 -14.52
N ALA A 15 4.44 9.31 -13.50
CA ALA A 15 3.77 9.48 -12.22
C ALA A 15 4.22 10.77 -11.51
N ILE A 16 5.53 11.03 -11.47
CA ILE A 16 6.09 12.26 -10.90
C ILE A 16 5.57 13.48 -11.67
N ALA A 17 5.68 13.47 -13.00
CA ALA A 17 5.19 14.57 -13.84
C ALA A 17 3.69 14.81 -13.63
N ALA A 18 2.87 13.75 -13.59
CA ALA A 18 1.44 13.86 -13.31
C ALA A 18 1.18 14.47 -11.93
N THR A 19 1.88 14.04 -10.87
CA THR A 19 1.71 14.63 -9.52
C THR A 19 2.08 16.11 -9.48
N VAL A 20 3.18 16.50 -10.15
CA VAL A 20 3.60 17.90 -10.22
C VAL A 20 2.58 18.73 -10.99
N LEU A 21 2.09 18.24 -12.14
CA LEU A 21 1.05 18.94 -12.90
C LEU A 21 -0.23 19.10 -12.09
N VAL A 22 -0.69 18.05 -11.41
CA VAL A 22 -1.89 18.12 -10.55
C VAL A 22 -1.72 19.17 -9.46
N MET A 23 -0.56 19.23 -8.79
CA MET A 23 -0.27 20.25 -7.78
C MET A 23 -0.30 21.66 -8.37
N LEU A 24 0.37 21.87 -9.52
CA LEU A 24 0.42 23.17 -10.18
C LEU A 24 -0.98 23.64 -10.61
N PHE A 25 -1.75 22.78 -11.30
CA PHE A 25 -3.11 23.11 -11.70
C PHE A 25 -4.02 23.36 -10.50
N SER A 26 -3.87 22.60 -9.41
CA SER A 26 -4.61 22.86 -8.17
C SER A 26 -4.31 24.25 -7.61
N THR A 27 -3.04 24.65 -7.54
CA THR A 27 -2.68 25.98 -7.02
C THR A 27 -3.20 27.13 -7.89
N VAL A 28 -3.13 27.00 -9.22
CA VAL A 28 -3.66 28.01 -10.16
C VAL A 28 -5.19 28.08 -10.05
N PHE A 29 -5.86 26.93 -9.98
CA PHE A 29 -7.31 26.88 -9.84
C PHE A 29 -7.80 27.50 -8.52
N ILE A 30 -7.10 27.23 -7.42
CA ILE A 30 -7.40 27.86 -6.13
C ILE A 30 -7.16 29.37 -6.19
N ALA A 31 -6.07 29.84 -6.80
CA ALA A 31 -5.74 31.26 -6.88
C ALA A 31 -6.77 32.08 -7.67
N GLU A 32 -7.26 31.56 -8.79
CA GLU A 32 -8.29 32.21 -9.64
C GLU A 32 -9.62 32.42 -8.90
N HIS A 33 -9.93 31.56 -7.93
CA HIS A 33 -11.21 31.56 -7.23
C HIS A 33 -11.10 31.95 -5.74
N ALA A 34 -9.90 32.19 -5.23
CA ALA A 34 -9.66 32.62 -3.84
C ALA A 34 -10.16 34.04 -3.52
N VAL A 35 -10.58 34.80 -4.54
CA VAL A 35 -11.02 36.20 -4.42
C VAL A 35 -12.54 36.33 -4.18
N HIS A 36 -13.29 35.23 -4.26
CA HIS A 36 -14.74 35.24 -3.98
C HIS A 36 -15.01 34.87 -2.52
N HIS A 37 -15.87 35.64 -1.85
CA HIS A 37 -16.48 35.22 -0.59
C HIS A 37 -17.35 33.98 -0.89
N CYS A 38 -16.94 32.82 -0.37
CA CYS A 38 -17.75 31.61 -0.42
C CYS A 38 -18.94 31.76 0.54
N ASP A 39 -19.97 32.51 0.14
CA ASP A 39 -21.18 32.70 0.95
C ASP A 39 -22.15 31.50 0.85
N ASP A 40 -22.03 30.68 -0.21
CA ASP A 40 -22.81 29.45 -0.41
C ASP A 40 -21.91 28.27 -0.82
N GLU A 41 -21.53 27.44 0.16
CA GLU A 41 -20.71 26.23 0.02
C GLU A 41 -21.21 25.27 -1.08
N ALA A 42 -22.53 25.29 -1.35
CA ALA A 42 -23.21 24.38 -2.28
C ALA A 42 -22.95 24.67 -3.78
N HIS A 43 -22.47 25.86 -4.15
CA HIS A 43 -22.30 26.26 -5.55
C HIS A 43 -20.86 26.62 -5.93
N CYS A 44 -19.90 26.49 -5.00
CA CYS A 44 -18.51 26.72 -5.31
C CYS A 44 -17.89 25.44 -5.92
N PRO A 45 -17.43 25.46 -7.19
CA PRO A 45 -16.85 24.29 -7.84
C PRO A 45 -15.58 23.78 -7.14
N ILE A 46 -14.87 24.64 -6.40
CA ILE A 46 -13.70 24.23 -5.61
C ILE A 46 -14.09 23.41 -4.39
N CYS A 47 -15.11 23.84 -3.65
CA CYS A 47 -15.56 23.13 -2.45
C CYS A 47 -16.00 21.70 -2.80
N LEU A 48 -16.72 21.52 -3.92
CA LEU A 48 -17.11 20.20 -4.41
C LEU A 48 -15.92 19.32 -4.78
N VAL A 49 -14.91 19.87 -5.47
CA VAL A 49 -13.72 19.11 -5.87
C VAL A 49 -12.86 18.77 -4.65
N LEU A 50 -12.79 19.65 -3.65
CA LEU A 50 -12.10 19.40 -2.38
C LEU A 50 -12.78 18.28 -1.58
N GLU A 51 -14.10 18.30 -1.46
CA GLU A 51 -14.86 17.24 -0.78
C GLU A 51 -14.66 15.88 -1.47
N GLN A 52 -14.70 15.86 -2.81
CA GLN A 52 -14.41 14.65 -3.58
C GLN A 52 -12.96 14.17 -3.36
N CYS A 53 -12.00 15.09 -3.27
CA CYS A 53 -10.61 14.76 -3.00
C CYS A 53 -10.45 14.14 -1.60
N GLU A 54 -11.06 14.74 -0.58
CA GLU A 54 -11.05 14.22 0.79
C GLU A 54 -11.62 12.81 0.86
N SER A 55 -12.77 12.58 0.22
CA SER A 55 -13.40 11.26 0.13
C SER A 55 -12.48 10.24 -0.55
N ASN A 56 -11.83 10.62 -1.64
CA ASN A 56 -10.89 9.75 -2.36
C ASN A 56 -9.66 9.41 -1.51
N ILE A 57 -9.07 10.40 -0.81
CA ILE A 57 -7.93 10.18 0.08
C ILE A 57 -8.32 9.23 1.21
N LYS A 58 -9.48 9.42 1.81
CA LYS A 58 -9.99 8.56 2.88
C LYS A 58 -10.20 7.12 2.39
N SER A 59 -10.76 6.95 1.19
CA SER A 59 -10.98 5.64 0.57
C SER A 59 -9.66 4.91 0.25
N ILE A 60 -8.71 5.60 -0.38
CA ILE A 60 -7.38 5.05 -0.69
C ILE A 60 -6.62 4.70 0.60
N GLY A 61 -6.68 5.57 1.61
CA GLY A 61 -6.07 5.33 2.91
C GLY A 61 -6.63 4.08 3.59
N ALA A 62 -7.96 3.92 3.62
CA ALA A 62 -8.60 2.73 4.15
C ALA A 62 -8.19 1.45 3.39
N GLY A 63 -8.16 1.51 2.05
CA GLY A 63 -7.71 0.40 1.22
C GLY A 63 -6.24 0.01 1.48
N LEU A 64 -5.36 1.00 1.67
CA LEU A 64 -3.94 0.76 1.98
C LEU A 64 -3.76 0.06 3.33
N VAL A 65 -4.52 0.47 4.35
CA VAL A 65 -4.50 -0.15 5.68
C VAL A 65 -4.91 -1.62 5.58
N VAL A 66 -6.01 -1.91 4.89
CA VAL A 66 -6.47 -3.29 4.68
C VAL A 66 -5.41 -4.11 3.94
N ALA A 67 -4.82 -3.57 2.88
CA ALA A 67 -3.77 -4.26 2.13
C ALA A 67 -2.53 -4.54 2.98
N ALA A 68 -2.12 -3.60 3.84
CA ALA A 68 -1.01 -3.77 4.76
C ALA A 68 -1.28 -4.90 5.78
N VAL A 69 -2.48 -4.93 6.36
CA VAL A 69 -2.88 -5.99 7.31
C VAL A 69 -2.84 -7.37 6.64
N VAL A 70 -3.41 -7.50 5.44
CA VAL A 70 -3.38 -8.76 4.67
C VAL A 70 -1.94 -9.20 4.38
N TYR A 71 -1.07 -8.26 4.01
CA TYR A 71 0.34 -8.55 3.76
C TYR A 71 1.06 -9.08 5.00
N VAL A 72 0.85 -8.46 6.17
CA VAL A 72 1.45 -8.89 7.45
C VAL A 72 0.99 -10.30 7.81
N ILE A 73 -0.31 -10.58 7.69
CA ILE A 73 -0.87 -11.91 7.98
C ILE A 73 -0.26 -12.95 7.03
N ALA A 74 -0.23 -12.67 5.73
CA ALA A 74 0.34 -13.59 4.74
C ALA A 74 1.84 -13.86 5.01
N PHE A 75 2.58 -12.85 5.45
CA PHE A 75 3.99 -13.00 5.83
C PHE A 75 4.14 -13.89 7.06
N ALA A 76 3.37 -13.64 8.12
CA ALA A 76 3.40 -14.44 9.34
C ALA A 76 3.04 -15.92 9.10
N MET A 77 2.06 -16.19 8.24
CA MET A 77 1.69 -17.55 7.86
C MET A 77 2.85 -18.30 7.19
N LYS A 78 3.62 -17.62 6.33
CA LYS A 78 4.79 -18.22 5.69
C LYS A 78 5.93 -18.49 6.67
N ASP A 79 6.14 -17.60 7.63
CA ASP A 79 7.13 -17.83 8.69
C ASP A 79 6.76 -19.05 9.54
N ILE A 80 5.48 -19.23 9.87
CA ILE A 80 4.98 -20.40 10.61
C ILE A 80 5.18 -21.68 9.80
N GLU A 81 4.83 -21.68 8.51
CA GLU A 81 5.04 -22.84 7.62
C GLU A 81 6.53 -23.22 7.53
N GLY A 82 7.40 -22.22 7.36
CA GLY A 82 8.85 -22.42 7.38
C GLY A 82 9.35 -22.98 8.71
N PHE A 83 8.81 -22.51 9.84
CA PHE A 83 9.14 -23.02 11.15
C PHE A 83 8.73 -24.49 11.31
N ILE A 84 7.49 -24.85 10.96
CA ILE A 84 6.98 -26.23 11.02
C ILE A 84 7.81 -27.17 10.15
N GLN A 85 8.18 -26.76 8.93
CA GLN A 85 8.97 -27.58 8.02
C GLN A 85 10.45 -27.69 8.46
N SER A 86 10.96 -26.69 9.16
CA SER A 86 12.32 -26.71 9.74
C SER A 86 12.44 -27.53 11.02
N GLN A 87 11.32 -27.84 11.70
CA GLN A 87 11.33 -28.81 12.79
C GLN A 87 11.64 -30.18 12.18
N PRO A 88 12.77 -30.83 12.54
CA PRO A 88 12.94 -32.23 12.18
C PRO A 88 11.80 -32.98 12.85
N VAL A 89 10.83 -33.47 12.06
CA VAL A 89 9.82 -34.44 12.50
C VAL A 89 10.60 -35.46 13.30
N GLN A 90 10.32 -35.49 14.60
CA GLN A 90 11.20 -36.08 15.58
C GLN A 90 11.65 -37.45 15.10
N ALA A 91 12.93 -37.57 14.76
CA ALA A 91 13.63 -38.81 14.95
C ALA A 91 13.57 -39.05 16.45
N SER A 92 12.43 -39.58 16.92
CA SER A 92 12.24 -39.95 18.30
C SER A 92 13.38 -40.92 18.62
N LEU A 93 13.82 -40.93 19.88
CA LEU A 93 14.85 -41.85 20.37
C LEU A 93 14.53 -43.33 20.05
N VAL A 94 13.30 -43.64 19.62
CA VAL A 94 12.86 -44.94 19.10
C VAL A 94 13.41 -45.27 17.70
N SER A 95 13.58 -44.29 16.79
CA SER A 95 14.23 -44.54 15.48
C SER A 95 15.75 -44.59 15.58
N GLN A 96 16.34 -43.87 16.53
CA GLN A 96 17.74 -44.04 16.89
C GLN A 96 17.89 -45.20 17.88
N LYS A 97 17.41 -46.38 17.48
CA LYS A 97 17.71 -47.65 18.14
C LYS A 97 19.20 -47.94 17.92
N VAL A 98 20.05 -47.18 18.62
CA VAL A 98 21.46 -47.50 18.83
C VAL A 98 21.46 -48.90 19.41
N ARG A 99 21.89 -49.87 18.61
CA ARG A 99 22.28 -51.16 19.12
C ARG A 99 23.46 -50.86 20.03
N ILE A 100 23.26 -50.96 21.34
CA ILE A 100 24.35 -51.20 22.27
C ILE A 100 24.72 -52.66 22.03
N ASP A 101 25.64 -52.87 21.11
CA ASP A 101 26.46 -54.08 21.11
C ASP A 101 27.48 -53.98 22.26
N SER A 102 27.53 -55.09 22.97
CA SER A 102 28.31 -55.42 24.17
C SER A 102 29.81 -55.32 23.98
#